data_AF-A0AAU1GMU7-F1
#
_entry.id   AF-A0AAU1GMU7-F1
#
_cell.length_a   1.000
_cell.length_b   1.000
_cell.length_c   1.000
_cell.angle_alpha   90.00
_cell.angle_beta   90.00
_cell.angle_gamma   90.00
#
_symmetry.space_group_name_H-M   'P 1'
#
loop_
_entity.id
_entity.type
_entity.pdbx_description
1 polymer ?
#
loop_
_entity_poly.entity_id
_entity_poly.type
_entity_poly.pdbx_seq_one_letter_code
_entity_poly.pdbx_strand_id
1 'polypeptide(L)' 'MSANHRLGFGHDEHPLLGRRVRDIASGTEGELMAVTNENVSDNVLYERWVELAYIRGSDGIELSTAATNLKAAE' A
#
# COMPACT_ATOMS: atom_id res chain seq x y z
N MET A 1 -5.21 13.01 -22.06
CA MET A 1 -4.60 12.58 -20.80
C MET A 1 -5.38 11.36 -20.36
N SER A 2 -4.80 10.16 -20.54
CA SER A 2 -5.53 8.91 -20.33
C SER A 2 -5.65 8.69 -18.83
N ALA A 3 -6.84 8.96 -18.27
CA ALA A 3 -7.20 8.51 -16.94
C ALA A 3 -7.14 6.98 -16.96
N ASN A 4 -6.12 6.42 -16.32
CA ASN A 4 -5.96 4.99 -16.19
C ASN A 4 -7.00 4.51 -15.16
N HIS A 5 -8.26 4.44 -15.59
CA HIS A 5 -9.36 3.91 -14.79
C HIS A 5 -9.20 2.39 -14.73
N ARG A 6 -8.28 1.92 -13.89
CA ARG A 6 -8.05 0.50 -13.64
C ARG A 6 -9.28 -0.03 -12.89
N LEU A 7 -9.96 -1.00 -13.51
CA LEU A 7 -11.25 -1.52 -13.09
C LEU A 7 -11.20 -2.03 -11.65
N GLY A 8 -12.18 -1.60 -10.87
CA GLY A 8 -12.22 -1.77 -9.42
C GLY A 8 -12.30 -3.22 -8.98
N PHE A 9 -11.28 -3.65 -8.24
CA PHE A 9 -11.38 -4.44 -7.00
C PHE A 9 -10.08 -4.22 -6.20
N GLY A 10 -9.74 -2.96 -5.94
CA GLY A 10 -8.85 -2.51 -4.85
C GLY A 10 -7.41 -3.03 -4.75
N HIS A 11 -6.96 -4.04 -5.50
CA HIS A 11 -5.59 -4.57 -5.39
C HIS A 11 -4.82 -4.30 -6.68
N ASP A 12 -3.86 -3.39 -6.59
CA ASP A 12 -2.84 -3.23 -7.61
C ASP A 12 -1.83 -4.38 -7.52
N GLU A 13 -1.39 -4.87 -8.68
CA GLU A 13 -0.41 -5.95 -8.78
C GLU A 13 0.93 -5.46 -8.24
N HIS A 14 1.30 -5.88 -7.02
CA HIS A 14 2.58 -5.57 -6.41
C HIS A 14 3.48 -6.81 -6.36
N PRO A 15 4.77 -6.73 -6.78
CA PRO A 15 5.67 -7.90 -6.79
C PRO A 15 5.95 -8.54 -5.43
N LEU A 16 5.64 -7.82 -4.34
CA LEU A 16 5.80 -8.30 -2.97
C LEU A 16 4.49 -8.77 -2.33
N LEU A 17 3.38 -8.81 -3.06
CA LEU A 17 2.09 -9.23 -2.50
C LEU A 17 2.18 -10.68 -1.98
N GLY A 18 1.69 -10.92 -0.76
CA GLY A 18 1.80 -12.20 -0.06
C GLY A 18 3.22 -12.56 0.41
N ARG A 19 4.17 -11.62 0.38
CA ARG A 19 5.55 -11.83 0.84
C ARG A 19 5.82 -11.07 2.13
N ARG A 20 6.84 -11.53 2.87
CA ARG A 20 7.39 -10.79 4.01
C ARG A 20 8.05 -9.49 3.52
N VAL A 21 7.67 -8.39 4.14
CA VAL A 21 8.14 -7.05 3.84
C VAL A 21 8.54 -6.32 5.11
N ARG A 22 9.37 -5.29 4.94
CA ARG A 22 9.69 -4.31 5.97
C ARG A 22 9.32 -2.92 5.46
N ASP A 23 8.56 -2.18 6.26
CA ASP A 23 8.39 -0.74 6.09
C ASP A 23 9.69 -0.05 6.55
N ILE A 24 10.37 0.65 5.64
CA ILE A 24 11.63 1.34 5.96
C ILE A 24 11.45 2.54 6.89
N ALA A 25 10.27 3.17 6.89
CA ALA A 25 10.03 4.40 7.65
C ALA A 25 9.75 4.08 9.13
N SER A 26 8.94 3.06 9.39
CA SER A 26 8.61 2.62 10.77
C SER A 26 9.51 1.50 11.29
N GLY A 27 10.15 0.74 10.39
CA GLY A 27 10.88 -0.48 10.72
C GLY A 27 10.00 -1.71 10.91
N THR A 28 8.67 -1.57 10.84
CA THR A 28 7.70 -2.66 11.00
C THR A 28 7.88 -3.74 9.94
N GLU A 29 7.77 -5.00 10.36
CA GLU A 29 7.81 -6.16 9.48
C GLU A 29 6.50 -6.94 9.53
N GLY A 30 6.09 -7.49 8.39
CA GLY A 30 4.87 -8.28 8.27
C GLY A 30 4.69 -8.88 6.88
N GLU A 31 3.53 -9.47 6.62
CA GLU A 31 3.14 -9.92 5.28
C GLU A 31 2.40 -8.80 4.54
N LEU A 32 2.75 -8.54 3.28
CA LEU A 32 2.02 -7.59 2.45
C LEU A 32 0.69 -8.22 2.00
N MET A 33 -0.42 -7.73 2.54
CA MET A 33 -1.76 -8.26 2.26
C MET A 33 -2.40 -7.63 1.04
N ALA A 34 -2.16 -6.34 0.82
CA ALA A 34 -2.80 -5.54 -0.22
C ALA A 34 -1.96 -4.32 -0.59
N VAL A 35 -2.09 -3.88 -1.84
CA VAL A 35 -1.69 -2.53 -2.28
C VAL A 35 -2.88 -1.92 -3.01
N THR A 36 -3.30 -0.73 -2.59
CA THR A 36 -4.52 -0.08 -3.06
C THR A 36 -4.24 1.37 -3.43
N ASN A 37 -4.71 1.85 -4.58
CA ASN A 37 -4.66 3.28 -4.90
C ASN A 37 -5.83 4.04 -4.24
N GLU A 38 -5.56 4.77 -3.15
CA GLU A 38 -6.57 5.50 -2.39
C GLU A 38 -6.52 7.01 -2.62
N ASN A 39 -7.68 7.65 -2.58
CA ASN A 39 -7.79 9.10 -2.56
C ASN A 39 -7.61 9.61 -1.11
N VAL A 40 -6.54 10.38 -0.89
CA VAL A 40 -6.15 10.98 0.39
C VAL A 40 -6.20 12.52 0.33
N SER A 41 -7.08 13.05 -0.51
CA SER A 41 -7.36 14.48 -0.57
C SER A 41 -7.80 15.03 0.78
N ASP A 42 -7.21 16.16 1.15
CA ASP A 42 -7.63 16.97 2.30
C ASP A 42 -8.56 18.13 1.89
N ASN A 43 -8.76 18.35 0.59
CA ASN A 43 -9.66 19.34 0.06
C ASN A 43 -10.19 18.93 -1.34
N VAL A 44 -11.32 19.53 -1.72
CA VAL A 44 -12.04 19.20 -2.98
C VAL A 44 -11.42 19.82 -4.24
N LEU A 45 -10.45 20.72 -4.11
CA LEU A 45 -9.82 21.42 -5.24
C LEU A 45 -8.55 20.70 -5.73
N TYR A 46 -7.94 19.87 -4.88
CA TYR A 46 -6.68 19.19 -5.16
C TYR A 46 -6.79 17.70 -4.83
N GLU A 47 -6.93 16.90 -5.88
CA GLU A 47 -6.91 15.45 -5.74
C GLU A 47 -5.52 14.93 -5.39
N ARG A 48 -5.42 14.09 -4.37
CA ARG A 48 -4.20 13.35 -4.04
C ARG A 48 -4.53 11.87 -3.96
N TRP A 49 -3.85 11.10 -4.80
CA TRP A 49 -3.98 9.66 -4.84
C TRP A 49 -2.64 9.03 -4.44
N VAL A 50 -2.68 8.01 -3.60
CA VAL A 50 -1.50 7.33 -3.07
C VAL A 50 -1.73 5.82 -3.09
N GLU A 51 -0.71 5.10 -3.55
CA GLU A 51 -0.64 3.65 -3.36
C GLU A 51 -0.33 3.34 -1.89
N LEU A 52 -1.33 2.86 -1.17
CA LEU A 52 -1.21 2.41 0.21
C LEU A 52 -1.01 0.89 0.24
N ALA A 53 -0.03 0.47 1.03
CA ALA A 53 0.28 -0.91 1.30
C ALA A 53 -0.21 -1.30 2.70
N TYR A 54 -0.85 -2.46 2.82
CA TYR A 54 -1.33 -3.01 4.09
C TYR A 54 -0.43 -4.17 4.51
N ILE A 55 0.22 -4.02 5.66
CA ILE A 55 1.14 -5.00 6.24
C ILE A 55 0.47 -5.64 7.45
N ARG A 56 0.34 -6.97 7.44
CA ARG A 56 -0.14 -7.71 8.61
C ARG A 56 1.02 -8.16 9.49
N GLY A 57 1.05 -7.64 10.72
CA GLY A 57 2.02 -8.00 11.75
C GLY A 57 1.79 -9.40 12.34
N SER A 58 2.70 -9.86 13.21
CA SER A 58 2.56 -11.15 13.91
C SER A 58 1.43 -11.19 14.94
N ASP A 59 1.00 -10.02 15.39
CA ASP A 59 -0.19 -9.80 16.23
C ASP A 59 -1.51 -9.87 15.43
N GLY A 60 -1.44 -10.02 14.11
CA GLY A 60 -2.59 -10.03 13.21
C GLY A 60 -3.16 -8.65 12.90
N ILE A 61 -2.55 -7.57 13.40
CA ILE A 61 -2.97 -6.20 13.13
C ILE A 61 -2.44 -5.78 11.76
N GLU A 62 -3.29 -5.13 10.97
CA GLU A 62 -2.91 -4.52 9.70
C GLU A 62 -2.56 -3.04 9.89
N LEU A 63 -1.37 -2.68 9.41
CA LEU A 63 -0.88 -1.31 9.39
C LEU A 63 -0.70 -0.87 7.95
N SER A 64 -1.11 0.36 7.64
CA SER A 64 -0.90 0.95 6.32
C SER A 64 0.38 1.80 6.26
N THR A 65 1.05 1.77 5.12
CA THR A 65 2.19 2.62 4.79
C THR A 65 2.19 2.94 3.30
N ALA A 66 3.01 3.89 2.84
CA ALA A 66 3.15 4.12 1.41
C ALA A 66 3.79 2.89 0.74
N ALA A 67 3.28 2.44 -0.41
CA ALA A 67 3.85 1.29 -1.12
C ALA A 67 5.36 1.47 -1.43
N THR A 68 5.78 2.72 -1.65
CA THR A 68 7.18 3.09 -1.88
C THR A 68 8.09 2.89 -0.67
N ASN A 69 7.53 2.73 0.54
CA ASN A 69 8.31 2.43 1.75
C ASN A 69 8.61 0.94 1.92
N LEU A 70 8.03 0.08 1.09
CA LEU A 70 8.22 -1.36 1.22
C LEU A 70 9.57 -1.80 0.66
N LYS A 71 10.23 -2.67 1.41
CA LYS A 71 11.26 -3.56 0.88
C LYS A 71 10.93 -5.00 1.24
N ALA A 72 11.48 -5.94 0.47
CA ALA A 72 11.47 -7.34 0.88
C ALA A 72 12.18 -7.48 2.23
N ALA A 73 11.58 -8.25 3.14
CA ALA A 73 12.28 -8.76 4.31
C ALA A 73 13.02 -10.05 3.90
N GLU A 74 14.18 -10.28 4.52
CA GLU A 74 14.99 -11.49 4.33
C GLU A 74 14.32 -12.73 4.96
#